data_AF-A0A535H953-F1
#
_entry.id   AF-A0A535H953-F1
#
_cell.length_a   1.000
_cell.length_b   1.000
_cell.length_c   1.000
_cell.angle_alpha   90.00
_cell.angle_beta   90.00
_cell.angle_gamma   90.00
#
_symmetry.space_group_name_H-M   'P 1'
#
loop_
_entity.id
_entity.type
_entity.pdbx_description
1 polymer ?
#
loop_
_entity_poly.entity_id
_entity_poly.type
_entity_poly.pdbx_seq_one_letter_code
_entity_poly.pdbx_strand_id
1 'polypeptide(L)'
;MGLWKLLEIRIQPEVIFYIGPLPVTNTLLCTWISILILVVFFFFATRRRALVPSGIQNVAEYLIEYLLGLVEGVSGKEKGRRFFPLVATLFIFIITCNLLDVIPGVDTIGTIDTAAAHAAHITAQPVLGFLLFGDLSNLLIPWIRPATTDLNLNFAMSLTVVVTCQVIGFTTLGPIEHLGKYINLRTFFRSLR
;
A
#
# COMPACT_ATOMS: atom_id res chain seq x y z
N MET A 1 17.83 24.90 24.03
CA MET A 1 16.52 24.66 23.38
C MET A 1 16.78 24.31 21.92
N GLY A 2 16.79 23.02 21.60
CA GLY A 2 16.88 22.58 20.20
C GLY A 2 15.52 22.77 19.55
N LEU A 3 15.37 23.81 18.74
CA LEU A 3 14.18 24.05 17.90
C LEU A 3 13.88 22.89 16.94
N TRP A 4 14.85 22.00 16.72
CA TRP A 4 14.83 20.93 15.74
C TRP A 4 15.22 19.60 16.40
N LYS A 5 14.44 19.13 17.37
CA LYS A 5 14.46 17.70 17.70
C LYS A 5 13.79 16.95 16.55
N LEU A 6 14.51 15.99 15.98
CA LEU A 6 13.96 15.13 14.93
C LEU A 6 12.70 14.44 15.47
N LEU A 7 11.68 14.33 14.62
CA LEU A 7 10.54 13.45 14.87
C LEU A 7 11.06 12.06 15.20
N GLU A 8 10.60 11.51 16.32
CA GLU A 8 10.85 10.11 16.65
C GLU A 8 10.01 9.26 15.68
N ILE A 9 10.61 8.84 14.57
CA ILE A 9 9.91 8.04 13.55
C ILE A 9 9.70 6.64 14.13
N ARG A 10 8.50 6.39 14.64
CA ARG A 10 8.08 5.07 15.11
C ARG A 10 7.80 4.18 13.90
N ILE A 11 8.68 3.20 13.69
CA ILE A 11 8.58 2.25 12.57
C ILE A 11 7.37 1.33 12.78
N GLN A 12 7.16 0.89 14.04
CA GLN A 12 6.10 -0.04 14.39
C GLN A 12 4.72 0.65 14.41
N PRO A 13 3.68 0.04 13.81
CA PRO A 13 2.33 0.55 13.90
C PRO A 13 1.78 0.41 15.33
N GLU A 14 1.05 1.43 15.77
CA GLU A 14 0.51 1.47 17.13
C GLU A 14 -0.88 0.85 17.18
N VAL A 15 -1.16 0.10 18.24
CA VAL A 15 -2.46 -0.53 18.49
C VAL A 15 -3.37 0.50 19.11
N ILE A 16 -4.48 0.82 18.43
CA ILE A 16 -5.46 1.79 18.92
C ILE A 16 -6.48 1.09 19.81
N PHE A 17 -6.96 -0.08 19.40
CA PHE A 17 -7.94 -0.87 20.14
C PHE A 17 -7.87 -2.34 19.79
N TYR A 18 -8.58 -3.17 20.55
CA TYR A 18 -8.68 -4.61 20.33
C TYR A 18 -10.09 -4.98 19.90
N ILE A 19 -10.21 -5.84 18.88
CA ILE A 19 -11.46 -6.53 18.53
C ILE A 19 -11.31 -7.98 19.01
N GLY A 20 -11.77 -8.25 20.23
CA GLY A 20 -11.52 -9.54 20.87
C GLY A 20 -10.01 -9.79 21.02
N PRO A 21 -9.45 -10.89 20.46
CA PRO A 21 -8.02 -11.17 20.53
C PRO A 21 -7.18 -10.42 19.47
N LEU A 22 -7.81 -9.69 18.53
CA LEU A 22 -7.10 -9.08 17.40
C LEU A 22 -6.72 -7.62 17.72
N PRO A 23 -5.41 -7.28 17.73
CA PRO A 23 -4.98 -5.90 17.85
C PRO A 23 -5.25 -5.14 16.55
N VAL A 24 -5.98 -4.03 16.63
CA VAL A 24 -6.25 -3.15 15.50
C VAL A 24 -5.26 -2.00 15.52
N THR A 25 -4.39 -1.95 14.52
CA THR A 25 -3.39 -0.90 14.37
C THR A 25 -3.90 0.30 13.58
N ASN A 26 -3.26 1.45 13.75
CA ASN A 26 -3.50 2.66 12.96
C ASN A 26 -3.34 2.45 11.45
N THR A 27 -2.34 1.66 11.04
CA THR A 27 -2.09 1.29 9.63
C THR A 27 -3.14 0.34 9.08
N LEU A 28 -3.67 -0.58 9.91
CA LEU A 28 -4.75 -1.49 9.53
C LEU A 28 -6.06 -0.73 9.27
N LEU A 29 -6.37 0.27 10.11
CA LEU A 29 -7.53 1.14 9.88
C LEU A 29 -7.41 1.92 8.56
N CYS A 30 -6.24 2.51 8.29
CA CYS A 30 -6.00 3.19 7.02
C CYS A 30 -6.17 2.23 5.83
N THR A 31 -5.66 1.01 5.94
CA THR A 31 -5.82 -0.04 4.92
C THR A 31 -7.30 -0.33 4.64
N TRP A 32 -8.12 -0.48 5.68
CA TRP A 32 -9.56 -0.71 5.52
C TRP A 32 -10.28 0.47 4.91
N ILE A 33 -9.91 1.70 5.29
CA ILE A 33 -10.44 2.92 4.69
C ILE A 33 -10.10 2.98 3.20
N SER A 34 -8.86 2.70 2.81
CA SER A 34 -8.45 2.62 1.40
C SER A 34 -9.26 1.59 0.63
N ILE A 35 -9.45 0.39 1.20
CA ILE A 35 -10.26 -0.67 0.58
C ILE A 35 -11.71 -0.20 0.43
N LEU A 36 -12.29 0.39 1.47
CA LEU A 36 -13.66 0.91 1.43
C LEU A 36 -13.82 1.97 0.35
N ILE A 37 -12.89 2.92 0.24
CA ILE A 37 -12.88 3.97 -0.78
C ILE A 37 -12.86 3.35 -2.18
N LEU A 38 -11.99 2.36 -2.41
CA LEU A 38 -11.91 1.67 -3.70
C LEU A 38 -13.19 0.91 -4.04
N VAL A 39 -13.74 0.17 -3.07
CA VAL A 39 -15.00 -0.56 -3.26
C VAL A 39 -16.12 0.41 -3.59
N VAL A 40 -16.24 1.51 -2.86
CA VAL A 40 -17.24 2.56 -3.11
C VAL A 40 -17.04 3.18 -4.50
N PHE A 41 -15.81 3.56 -4.84
CA PHE A 41 -15.47 4.14 -6.14
C PHE A 41 -15.86 3.22 -7.30
N PHE A 42 -15.39 1.96 -7.29
CA PHE A 42 -15.69 1.01 -8.36
C PHE A 42 -17.15 0.57 -8.37
N PHE A 43 -17.81 0.50 -7.21
CA PHE A 43 -19.24 0.24 -7.13
C PHE A 43 -20.03 1.33 -7.85
N PHE A 44 -19.76 2.61 -7.55
CA PHE A 44 -20.44 3.72 -8.23
C PHE A 44 -20.05 3.84 -9.70
N ALA A 45 -18.79 3.58 -10.06
CA ALA A 45 -18.32 3.57 -11.44
C ALA A 45 -19.01 2.50 -12.30
N THR A 46 -19.35 1.34 -11.71
CA THR A 46 -19.93 0.21 -12.44
C THR A 46 -21.44 0.04 -12.27
N ARG A 47 -22.09 0.81 -11.40
CA ARG A 47 -23.53 0.68 -11.10
C ARG A 47 -24.44 1.05 -12.27
N ARG A 48 -24.03 1.96 -13.14
CA ARG A 48 -24.84 2.45 -14.28
C ARG A 48 -24.04 2.38 -15.58
N ARG A 49 -23.66 1.17 -16.01
CA ARG A 49 -22.88 0.99 -17.24
C ARG A 49 -23.69 1.42 -18.45
N ALA A 50 -23.22 2.46 -19.15
CA ALA A 50 -23.72 2.86 -20.45
C ALA A 50 -22.69 2.50 -21.54
N LEU A 51 -23.16 2.28 -22.77
CA LEU A 51 -22.28 2.04 -23.93
C LEU A 51 -21.41 3.25 -24.26
N VAL A 52 -21.94 4.46 -24.05
CA VAL A 52 -21.18 5.71 -24.14
C VAL A 52 -20.86 6.15 -22.71
N PRO A 53 -19.59 6.06 -22.27
CA PRO A 53 -19.23 6.34 -20.88
C PRO A 53 -19.40 7.83 -20.57
N SER A 54 -19.87 8.13 -19.36
CA SER A 54 -19.97 9.50 -18.85
C SER A 54 -19.65 9.57 -17.35
N GLY A 55 -19.17 10.72 -16.87
CA GLY A 55 -18.87 10.95 -15.46
C GLY A 55 -17.81 9.99 -14.89
N ILE A 56 -18.14 9.32 -13.76
CA ILE A 56 -17.22 8.45 -13.01
C ILE A 56 -16.87 7.18 -13.80
N GLN A 57 -17.79 6.66 -14.63
CA GLN A 57 -17.51 5.51 -15.51
C GLN A 57 -16.36 5.84 -16.47
N ASN A 58 -16.37 7.04 -17.08
CA ASN A 58 -15.32 7.47 -18.00
C ASN A 58 -13.95 7.57 -17.31
N VAL A 59 -13.90 8.09 -16.09
CA VAL A 59 -12.65 8.15 -15.31
C VAL A 59 -12.11 6.76 -15.00
N ALA A 60 -12.98 5.83 -14.58
CA ALA A 60 -12.59 4.47 -14.27
C ALA A 60 -12.13 3.70 -15.52
N GLU A 61 -12.84 3.84 -16.64
CA GLU A 61 -12.46 3.21 -17.91
C GLU A 61 -11.13 3.76 -18.44
N TYR A 62 -10.95 5.07 -18.44
CA TYR A 62 -9.68 5.71 -18.82
C TYR A 62 -8.52 5.19 -17.96
N LEU A 63 -8.70 5.10 -16.64
CA LEU A 63 -7.67 4.59 -15.73
C LEU A 63 -7.31 3.14 -16.05
N ILE A 64 -8.32 2.28 -16.25
CA ILE A 64 -8.14 0.86 -16.56
C ILE A 64 -7.47 0.66 -17.92
N GLU A 65 -7.87 1.42 -18.94
CA GLU A 65 -7.28 1.38 -20.28
C GLU A 65 -5.83 1.86 -20.26
N TYR A 66 -5.55 2.94 -19.54
CA TYR A 66 -4.18 3.43 -19.34
C TYR A 66 -3.28 2.37 -18.69
N LEU A 67 -3.75 1.74 -17.61
CA LEU A 67 -3.00 0.68 -16.94
C LEU A 67 -2.82 -0.54 -17.83
N LEU A 68 -3.83 -0.88 -18.64
CA LEU A 68 -3.72 -2.00 -19.57
C LEU A 68 -2.65 -1.71 -20.62
N GLY A 69 -2.62 -0.49 -21.17
CA GLY A 69 -1.58 -0.05 -22.11
C GLY A 69 -0.18 -0.12 -21.52
N LEU A 70 0.01 0.28 -20.26
CA LEU A 70 1.29 0.14 -19.56
C LEU A 70 1.71 -1.32 -19.41
N VAL A 71 0.79 -2.18 -18.98
CA VAL A 71 1.08 -3.61 -18.77
C VAL A 71 1.36 -4.33 -20.10
N GLU A 72 0.56 -4.06 -21.14
CA GLU A 72 0.77 -4.62 -22.47
C GLU A 72 2.07 -4.10 -23.12
N GLY A 73 2.46 -2.84 -22.85
CA GLY A 73 3.72 -2.26 -23.32
C GLY A 73 4.96 -2.93 -22.75
N VAL A 74 4.89 -3.41 -21.49
CA VAL A 74 6.02 -4.09 -20.83
C VAL A 74 6.02 -5.60 -21.09
N SER A 75 4.86 -6.26 -21.00
CA SER A 75 4.76 -7.72 -21.02
C SER A 75 4.34 -8.32 -22.36
N GLY A 76 4.00 -7.48 -23.34
CA GLY A 76 3.36 -7.89 -24.59
C GLY A 76 1.86 -8.19 -24.42
N LYS A 77 1.10 -8.10 -25.52
CA LYS A 77 -0.38 -8.18 -25.50
C LYS A 77 -0.95 -9.48 -24.91
N GLU A 78 -0.39 -10.63 -25.28
CA GLU A 78 -0.90 -11.92 -24.79
C GLU A 78 -0.66 -12.15 -23.30
N LYS A 79 0.57 -11.89 -22.83
CA LYS A 79 0.94 -12.14 -21.43
C LYS A 79 0.46 -11.02 -20.52
N GLY A 80 0.46 -9.78 -21.00
CA GLY A 80 0.05 -8.60 -20.24
C GLY A 80 -1.37 -8.72 -19.68
N ARG A 81 -2.33 -9.21 -20.48
CA ARG A 81 -3.71 -9.40 -20.03
C ARG A 81 -3.86 -10.40 -18.88
N ARG A 82 -2.96 -11.37 -18.76
CA ARG A 82 -2.98 -12.35 -17.66
C ARG A 82 -2.47 -11.76 -16.35
N PHE A 83 -1.48 -10.88 -16.39
CA PHE A 83 -0.94 -10.19 -15.21
C PHE A 83 -1.72 -8.93 -14.84
N PHE A 84 -2.49 -8.39 -15.79
CA PHE A 84 -3.19 -7.13 -15.66
C PHE A 84 -4.02 -7.00 -14.36
N PRO A 85 -4.87 -7.97 -13.96
CA PRO A 85 -5.68 -7.82 -12.75
C PRO A 85 -4.84 -7.64 -11.48
N LEU A 86 -3.73 -8.35 -11.35
CA LEU A 86 -2.83 -8.23 -10.21
C LEU A 86 -2.11 -6.87 -10.21
N VAL A 87 -1.56 -6.48 -11.36
CA VAL A 87 -0.81 -5.23 -11.48
C VAL A 87 -1.74 -4.03 -11.28
N ALA A 88 -2.91 -4.02 -11.91
CA ALA A 88 -3.88 -2.94 -11.79
C ALA A 88 -4.41 -2.79 -10.37
N THR A 89 -4.76 -3.89 -9.69
CA THR A 89 -5.25 -3.84 -8.30
C THR A 89 -4.20 -3.29 -7.34
N LEU A 90 -2.96 -3.78 -7.42
CA LEU A 90 -1.86 -3.27 -6.60
C LEU A 90 -1.56 -1.81 -6.89
N PHE A 91 -1.52 -1.41 -8.16
CA PHE A 91 -1.22 -0.04 -8.54
C PHE A 91 -2.28 0.93 -8.05
N ILE A 92 -3.56 0.63 -8.29
CA ILE A 92 -4.69 1.46 -7.84
C ILE A 92 -4.75 1.52 -6.31
N PHE A 93 -4.49 0.40 -5.63
CA PHE A 93 -4.41 0.35 -4.17
C PHE A 93 -3.29 1.22 -3.62
N ILE A 94 -2.06 1.07 -4.13
CA ILE A 94 -0.89 1.83 -3.68
C ILE A 94 -1.11 3.33 -3.92
N ILE A 95 -1.60 3.72 -5.10
CA ILE A 95 -1.91 5.13 -5.38
C ILE A 95 -2.95 5.68 -4.40
N THR A 96 -4.00 4.91 -4.10
CA THR A 96 -5.05 5.36 -3.17
C THR A 96 -4.50 5.54 -1.77
N CYS A 97 -3.71 4.58 -1.27
CA CYS A 97 -3.04 4.69 0.02
C CYS A 97 -2.10 5.91 0.09
N ASN A 98 -1.32 6.16 -0.97
CA ASN A 98 -0.41 7.30 -1.02
C ASN A 98 -1.15 8.63 -1.21
N LEU A 99 -2.29 8.64 -1.88
CA LEU A 99 -3.10 9.85 -2.04
C LEU A 99 -3.82 10.23 -0.75
N LEU A 100 -4.20 9.23 0.07
CA LEU A 100 -4.75 9.48 1.40
C LEU A 100 -3.78 10.21 2.31
N ASP A 101 -2.48 9.94 2.20
CA ASP A 101 -1.44 10.63 2.98
C ASP A 101 -1.41 12.15 2.75
N VAL A 102 -1.78 12.58 1.54
CA VAL A 102 -1.85 14.00 1.19
C VAL A 102 -3.07 14.70 1.84
N ILE A 103 -4.07 13.95 2.30
CA ILE A 103 -5.29 14.53 2.86
C ILE A 103 -5.00 15.09 4.25
N PRO A 104 -5.30 16.39 4.50
CA PRO A 104 -5.10 16.98 5.80
C PRO A 104 -5.96 16.25 6.84
N GLY A 105 -5.32 15.77 7.90
CA GLY A 105 -5.94 14.97 8.95
C GLY A 105 -5.44 13.53 9.02
N VAL A 106 -4.88 12.99 7.93
CA VAL A 106 -4.07 11.76 7.98
C VAL A 106 -2.72 12.11 8.62
N ASP A 107 -2.26 11.25 9.52
CA ASP A 107 -1.04 11.43 10.35
C ASP A 107 -1.04 12.64 11.31
N THR A 108 -2.02 13.54 11.20
CA THR A 108 -2.09 14.79 11.98
C THR A 108 -3.14 14.75 13.10
N ILE A 109 -4.12 13.86 13.02
CA ILE A 109 -5.18 13.70 14.04
C ILE A 109 -4.91 12.43 14.84
N GLY A 110 -4.86 12.57 16.16
CA GLY A 110 -4.46 11.49 17.04
C GLY A 110 -4.62 11.81 18.51
N THR A 111 -4.24 10.84 19.34
CA THR A 111 -4.14 10.99 20.79
C THR A 111 -2.71 11.31 21.18
N ILE A 112 -2.52 12.09 22.23
CA ILE A 112 -1.19 12.32 22.79
C ILE A 112 -0.85 11.16 23.70
N ASP A 113 0.35 10.59 23.56
CA ASP A 113 0.86 9.64 24.54
C ASP A 113 1.13 10.37 25.86
N THR A 114 0.15 10.34 26.76
CA THR A 114 0.25 10.98 28.07
C THR A 114 1.34 10.38 28.95
N ALA A 115 1.70 9.11 28.74
CA ALA A 115 2.78 8.46 29.49
C ALA A 115 4.15 8.97 29.02
N ALA A 116 4.34 9.08 27.70
CA ALA A 116 5.55 9.67 27.13
C ALA A 116 5.63 11.18 27.40
N ALA A 117 4.51 11.91 27.41
CA ALA A 117 4.45 13.32 27.76
C ALA A 117 4.84 13.59 29.22
N HIS A 118 4.42 12.72 30.13
CA HIS A 118 4.78 12.79 31.54
C HIS A 118 6.27 12.47 31.76
N ALA A 119 6.79 11.44 31.08
CA ALA A 119 8.21 11.09 31.12
C ALA A 119 9.12 12.18 30.52
N ALA A 120 8.62 12.95 29.55
CA ALA A 120 9.33 14.07 28.93
C ALA A 120 9.19 15.41 29.70
N HIS A 121 8.53 15.41 30.88
CA HIS A 121 8.27 16.62 31.69
C HIS A 121 7.59 17.76 30.91
N ILE A 122 6.70 17.44 29.96
CA ILE A 122 6.00 18.46 29.16
C ILE A 122 4.70 18.83 29.89
N THR A 123 4.64 20.03 30.46
CA THR A 123 3.54 20.55 31.30
C THR A 123 2.55 21.44 30.55
N ALA A 124 2.28 21.17 29.27
CA ALA A 124 1.36 21.96 28.46
C ALA A 124 0.14 21.14 27.99
N GLN A 125 -1.03 21.77 28.09
CA GLN A 125 -2.36 21.18 27.87
C GLN A 125 -2.54 20.60 26.45
N PRO A 126 -3.38 19.56 26.28
CA PRO A 126 -3.62 18.96 24.98
C PRO A 126 -4.30 19.97 24.04
N VAL A 127 -3.62 20.32 22.95
CA VAL A 127 -4.17 21.06 21.80
C VAL A 127 -4.61 20.04 20.75
N LEU A 128 -5.64 20.37 19.98
CA LEU A 128 -6.12 19.54 18.87
C LEU A 128 -4.96 19.26 17.89
N GLY A 129 -4.74 17.99 17.53
CA GLY A 129 -3.60 17.48 16.75
C GLY A 129 -3.19 18.27 15.50
N PHE A 130 -4.16 18.94 14.85
CA PHE A 130 -3.93 19.79 13.69
C PHE A 130 -3.12 21.08 13.97
N LEU A 131 -3.08 21.57 15.21
CA LEU A 131 -2.38 22.80 15.62
C LEU A 131 -1.20 22.52 16.55
N LEU A 132 -0.69 21.29 16.52
CA LEU A 132 0.31 20.79 17.46
C LEU A 132 1.71 21.10 16.90
N PHE A 133 2.42 22.04 17.54
CA PHE A 133 3.75 22.50 17.13
C PHE A 133 4.80 22.24 18.23
N GLY A 134 6.02 21.88 17.86
CA GLY A 134 7.14 21.72 18.79
C GLY A 134 7.22 20.33 19.44
N ASP A 135 7.82 20.22 20.63
CA ASP A 135 8.11 18.92 21.27
C ASP A 135 6.88 18.02 21.51
N LEU A 136 5.68 18.60 21.55
CA LEU A 136 4.41 17.87 21.67
C LEU A 136 4.03 17.12 20.38
N SER A 137 4.45 17.58 19.19
CA SER A 137 4.13 16.91 17.91
C SER A 137 4.76 15.53 17.80
N ASN A 138 5.89 15.34 18.48
CA ASN A 138 6.60 14.06 18.50
C ASN A 138 5.93 13.00 19.40
N LEU A 139 4.92 13.39 20.18
CA LEU A 139 4.17 12.52 21.08
C LEU A 139 2.76 12.21 20.56
N LEU A 140 2.44 12.70 19.35
CA LEU A 140 1.17 12.41 18.71
C LEU A 140 1.17 10.97 18.22
N ILE A 141 0.20 10.19 18.70
CA ILE A 141 -0.14 8.88 18.18
C ILE A 141 -1.26 9.08 17.15
N PRO A 142 -0.96 9.05 15.84
CA PRO A 142 -1.96 9.25 14.81
C PRO A 142 -2.96 8.09 14.80
N TRP A 143 -4.25 8.42 14.70
CA TRP A 143 -5.30 7.41 14.55
C TRP A 143 -5.28 6.77 13.15
N ILE A 144 -4.93 7.55 12.14
CA ILE A 144 -4.81 7.08 10.76
C ILE A 144 -3.38 7.35 10.33
N ARG A 145 -2.63 6.27 10.14
CA ARG A 145 -1.27 6.31 9.61
C ARG A 145 -1.29 5.67 8.22
N PRO A 146 -0.63 6.27 7.21
CA PRO A 146 -0.67 5.75 5.84
C PRO A 146 -0.24 4.29 5.79
N ALA A 147 -1.05 3.47 5.14
CA ALA A 147 -0.87 2.03 5.07
C ALA A 147 0.51 1.63 4.47
N THR A 148 1.02 2.42 3.53
CA THR A 148 2.31 2.20 2.84
C THR A 148 3.54 2.53 3.68
N THR A 149 3.38 3.16 4.86
CA THR A 149 4.48 3.38 5.81
C THR A 149 4.71 2.18 6.74
N ASP A 150 3.80 1.20 6.72
CA ASP A 150 3.94 -0.06 7.45
C ASP A 150 4.83 -1.04 6.68
N LEU A 151 5.85 -1.57 7.35
CA LEU A 151 6.73 -2.57 6.78
C LEU A 151 5.98 -3.87 6.45
N ASN A 152 5.02 -4.26 7.29
CA ASN A 152 4.30 -5.53 7.14
C ASN A 152 3.46 -5.54 5.87
N LEU A 153 2.78 -4.44 5.54
CA LEU A 153 1.96 -4.33 4.35
C LEU A 153 2.82 -4.40 3.08
N ASN A 154 3.92 -3.65 3.04
CA ASN A 154 4.83 -3.65 1.90
C ASN A 154 5.49 -5.02 1.70
N PHE A 155 5.89 -5.69 2.78
CA PHE A 155 6.39 -7.06 2.71
C PHE A 155 5.32 -8.04 2.21
N ALA A 156 4.08 -7.94 2.70
CA ALA A 156 2.99 -8.81 2.27
C ALA A 156 2.69 -8.63 0.77
N MET A 157 2.62 -7.39 0.28
CA MET A 157 2.40 -7.11 -1.13
C MET A 157 3.55 -7.61 -2.01
N SER A 158 4.79 -7.30 -1.65
CA SER A 158 5.96 -7.73 -2.43
C SER A 158 6.10 -9.26 -2.47
N LEU A 159 5.87 -9.93 -1.33
CA LEU A 159 5.85 -11.38 -1.27
C LEU A 159 4.72 -11.97 -2.14
N THR A 160 3.51 -11.40 -2.06
CA THR A 160 2.38 -11.85 -2.88
C THR A 160 2.67 -11.71 -4.38
N VAL A 161 3.29 -10.61 -4.79
CA VAL A 161 3.73 -10.39 -6.18
C VAL A 161 4.75 -11.44 -6.59
N VAL A 162 5.81 -11.64 -5.80
CA VAL A 162 6.86 -12.62 -6.10
C VAL A 162 6.27 -14.02 -6.23
N VAL A 163 5.47 -14.45 -5.25
CA VAL A 163 4.82 -15.77 -5.27
C VAL A 163 3.91 -15.91 -6.49
N THR A 164 3.09 -14.91 -6.80
CA THR A 164 2.18 -14.98 -7.95
C THR A 164 2.94 -15.03 -9.27
N CYS A 165 4.01 -14.24 -9.42
CA CYS A 165 4.88 -14.29 -10.59
C CYS A 165 5.52 -15.67 -10.76
N GLN A 166 6.01 -16.29 -9.68
CA GLN A 166 6.58 -17.63 -9.73
C GLN A 166 5.54 -18.68 -10.10
N VAL A 167 4.35 -18.64 -9.48
CA VAL A 167 3.24 -19.56 -9.80
C VAL A 167 2.82 -19.43 -11.27
N ILE A 168 2.70 -18.20 -11.80
CA ILE A 168 2.38 -18.00 -13.22
C ILE A 168 3.53 -18.47 -14.12
N GLY A 169 4.79 -18.22 -13.74
CA GLY A 169 5.97 -18.69 -14.46
C GLY A 169 6.00 -20.21 -14.59
N PHE A 170 5.76 -20.93 -13.49
CA PHE A 170 5.70 -22.39 -13.47
C PHE A 170 4.52 -22.95 -14.24
N THR A 171 3.34 -22.32 -14.16
CA THR A 171 2.14 -22.80 -14.87
C THR A 171 2.15 -22.49 -16.36
N THR A 172 2.90 -21.49 -16.82
CA THR A 172 2.97 -21.14 -18.26
C THR A 172 4.05 -21.91 -19.01
N LEU A 173 5.19 -22.17 -18.39
CA LEU A 173 6.34 -22.82 -19.03
C LEU A 173 6.52 -24.28 -18.59
N GLY A 174 5.95 -24.68 -17.45
CA GLY A 174 6.27 -25.94 -16.80
C GLY A 174 7.51 -25.81 -15.90
N PRO A 175 7.58 -26.59 -14.80
CA PRO A 175 8.64 -26.46 -13.79
C PRO A 175 10.04 -26.74 -14.31
N ILE A 176 10.18 -27.75 -15.17
CA ILE A 176 11.47 -28.16 -15.73
C ILE A 176 12.01 -27.10 -16.70
N GLU A 177 11.17 -26.61 -17.60
CA GLU A 177 11.56 -25.61 -18.59
C GLU A 177 11.82 -24.24 -17.93
N HIS A 178 11.06 -23.89 -16.89
CA HIS A 178 11.28 -22.69 -16.11
C HIS A 178 12.65 -22.71 -15.41
N LEU A 179 12.98 -23.79 -14.69
CA LEU A 179 14.28 -23.93 -14.02
C LEU A 179 15.44 -24.08 -15.02
N GLY A 180 15.20 -24.72 -16.16
CA GLY A 180 16.18 -24.90 -17.24
C GLY A 180 16.68 -23.58 -17.86
N LYS A 181 15.93 -22.48 -17.73
CA LYS A 181 16.38 -21.14 -18.16
C LYS A 181 17.50 -20.58 -17.29
N TYR A 182 17.57 -20.98 -16.02
CA TYR A 182 18.54 -20.47 -15.06
C TYR A 182 19.76 -21.40 -14.94
N ILE A 183 19.59 -22.68 -15.21
CA ILE A 183 20.66 -23.68 -15.10
C ILE A 183 20.94 -24.28 -16.48
N ASN A 184 21.90 -23.71 -17.21
CA ASN A 184 22.29 -24.19 -18.53
C ASN A 184 23.35 -25.29 -18.46
N LEU A 185 22.96 -26.47 -17.93
CA LEU A 185 23.87 -27.61 -17.76
C LEU A 185 24.46 -28.09 -19.10
N ARG A 186 23.72 -27.93 -20.21
CA ARG A 186 24.19 -28.35 -21.54
C ARG A 186 25.41 -27.56 -22.01
N THR A 187 25.45 -26.26 -21.77
CA THR A 187 26.61 -25.42 -22.12
C THR A 187 27.80 -25.72 -21.21
N PHE A 188 27.53 -25.91 -19.90
CA PHE A 188 28.57 -26.23 -18.91
C PHE A 188 29.35 -27.51 -19.24
N PHE A 189 28.65 -28.60 -19.59
CA PHE A 189 29.32 -29.85 -19.98
C PHE A 189 29.98 -29.76 -21.36
N ARG A 190 29.50 -28.90 -22.27
CA ARG A 190 30.10 -28.69 -23.59
C ARG A 190 31.38 -27.84 -23.55
N SER A 191 31.56 -27.02 -22.51
CA SER A 191 32.82 -26.30 -22.26
C SER A 191 33.89 -27.15 -21.54
N LEU A 192 33.52 -28.31 -21.01
CA LEU A 192 34.42 -29.23 -20.30
C LEU A 192 35.04 -30.32 -21.20
N ARG A 193 34.67 -30.36 -22.48
CA ARG A 193 35.16 -31.31 -23.49
C ARG A 193 35.83 -30.55 -24.62
#